data_AF-A0A9D4PPW5-F1
#
_entry.id   AF-A0A9D4PPW5-F1
#
_cell.length_a   1.000
_cell.length_b   1.000
_cell.length_c   1.000
_cell.angle_alpha   90.00
_cell.angle_beta   90.00
_cell.angle_gamma   90.00
#
_symmetry.space_group_name_H-M   'P 1'
#
loop_
_entity.id
_entity.type
_entity.pdbx_description
1 polymer ?
#
loop_
_entity_poly.entity_id
_entity_poly.type
_entity_poly.pdbx_seq_one_letter_code
_entity_poly.pdbx_strand_id
1 'polypeptide(L)'
;MQCSLHVLFPYLVTVDRRKVLLHHPDKRRTAGEQVRDLERDYFSCITRAYEILGNPVRRRSYDSVDPEFDDDIPTNCAESRNNFFAIFGPVFEANARWSTKRNMPPLGDDNSSRDEVDRFYHFWYSFDSWREYSYLDEEEKEKGENREERRWIEKQNRAARQKRKREEMQRIRQLVGAHGIRLLTRECNASRRKSVERKLAQKRARQEAARARQEMEEKERQEREEAERLERERQEEDARQQREKERREKENLRKQLKKERKALEAVCTDDGHYAADAEERVVRLQQLHRLCQLLSLEELQQLNQAMEAASNVDERKSLFLEKAKALEERLEREKAEQLGGAQSGRSQGGGDKGSPASSSSWTADDVQLLVKAVSSLLAQPIDPQLKEEANRKAYEQHQKSLGAKAEVAFKDESTPSQRFDVVWQAEEQRLLEQALKTYPASTPDRWDRIAECVPTRSKKECMRRYKYGLRAREERSCTDGSKSWLPPAMKTLEVRPVAEMGLPSSAMKKWRIDTATSQLVHRSLDRDQFLGVLIAAEYRPAVASTYVSSVRSSKGAD
;
A
#
# COMPACT_ATOMS: atom_id res chain seq x y z
N MET A 1 -31.89 38.03 -4.02
CA MET A 1 -31.33 39.38 -3.80
C MET A 1 -29.96 39.66 -4.44
N GLN A 2 -29.40 38.83 -5.33
CA GLN A 2 -28.19 39.21 -6.10
C GLN A 2 -28.46 40.18 -7.27
N CYS A 3 -29.72 40.47 -7.63
CA CYS A 3 -30.05 41.51 -8.61
C CYS A 3 -29.75 42.95 -8.10
N SER A 4 -29.45 43.12 -6.81
CA SER A 4 -29.21 44.46 -6.24
C SER A 4 -27.76 44.93 -6.33
N LEU A 5 -26.78 44.04 -6.58
CA LEU A 5 -25.37 44.44 -6.65
C LEU A 5 -25.05 45.34 -7.86
N HIS A 6 -25.75 45.16 -8.98
CA HIS A 6 -25.55 45.99 -10.18
C HIS A 6 -26.25 47.36 -10.09
N VAL A 7 -27.31 47.48 -9.28
CA VAL A 7 -28.08 48.72 -9.10
C VAL A 7 -27.56 49.55 -7.91
N LEU A 8 -26.93 48.91 -6.93
CA LEU A 8 -26.38 49.59 -5.74
C LEU A 8 -25.02 50.24 -5.97
N PHE A 9 -24.24 49.81 -6.95
CA PHE A 9 -22.91 50.37 -7.20
C PHE A 9 -22.94 51.85 -7.61
N PRO A 10 -23.78 52.27 -8.57
CA PRO A 10 -23.93 53.69 -8.92
C PRO A 10 -24.49 54.53 -7.75
N TYR A 11 -25.38 53.94 -6.94
CA TYR A 11 -25.93 54.59 -5.76
C TYR A 11 -24.87 54.80 -4.67
N LEU A 12 -23.99 53.84 -4.46
CA LEU A 12 -22.92 53.93 -3.46
C LEU A 12 -21.88 54.99 -3.85
N VAL A 13 -21.52 55.06 -5.14
CA VAL A 13 -20.63 56.10 -5.69
C VAL A 13 -21.25 57.51 -5.58
N THR A 14 -22.56 57.64 -5.79
CA THR A 14 -23.24 58.95 -5.70
C THR A 14 -23.45 59.41 -4.26
N VAL A 15 -23.78 58.50 -3.33
CA VAL A 15 -23.86 58.78 -1.90
C VAL A 15 -22.48 59.16 -1.34
N ASP A 16 -21.44 58.44 -1.76
CA ASP A 16 -20.06 58.72 -1.34
C ASP A 16 -19.61 60.11 -1.78
N ARG A 17 -19.79 60.46 -3.07
CA ARG A 17 -19.48 61.81 -3.59
C ARG A 17 -20.19 62.92 -2.82
N ARG A 18 -21.45 62.72 -2.42
CA ARG A 18 -22.19 63.70 -1.59
C ARG A 18 -21.60 63.82 -0.19
N LYS A 19 -21.28 62.70 0.47
CA LYS A 19 -20.68 62.69 1.82
C LYS A 19 -19.27 63.26 1.83
N VAL A 20 -18.44 62.94 0.84
CA VAL A 20 -17.11 63.51 0.62
C VAL A 20 -17.20 65.03 0.47
N LEU A 21 -18.14 65.54 -0.32
CA LEU A 21 -18.33 66.99 -0.51
C LEU A 21 -18.85 67.71 0.74
N LEU A 22 -19.61 67.03 1.60
CA LEU A 22 -20.14 67.58 2.85
C LEU A 22 -19.08 67.55 3.96
N HIS A 23 -18.31 66.46 4.05
CA HIS A 23 -17.40 66.21 5.16
C HIS A 23 -15.91 66.41 4.82
N HIS A 24 -15.59 67.05 3.68
CA HIS A 24 -14.22 67.33 3.30
C HIS A 24 -13.52 68.23 4.35
N PRO A 25 -12.28 67.91 4.78
CA PRO A 25 -11.58 68.64 5.83
C PRO A 25 -11.43 70.13 5.51
N ASP A 26 -11.11 70.47 4.26
CA ASP A 26 -10.97 71.88 3.84
C ASP A 26 -12.30 72.65 3.93
N LYS A 27 -13.42 72.05 3.52
CA LYS A 27 -14.73 72.72 3.55
C LYS A 27 -15.24 72.90 4.97
N ARG A 28 -14.99 71.93 5.84
CA ARG A 28 -15.35 72.00 7.27
C ARG A 28 -14.50 73.02 8.02
N ARG A 29 -13.22 73.15 7.65
CA ARG A 29 -12.34 74.22 8.16
C ARG A 29 -12.83 75.60 7.72
N THR A 30 -13.27 75.75 6.47
CA THR A 30 -13.90 76.99 5.98
C THR A 30 -15.24 77.28 6.69
N ALA A 31 -15.98 76.26 7.10
CA ALA A 31 -17.21 76.39 7.87
C ALA A 31 -17.00 76.63 9.38
N GLY A 32 -15.74 76.73 9.85
CA GLY A 32 -15.41 77.07 11.24
C GLY A 32 -15.29 75.87 12.20
N GLU A 33 -15.32 74.63 11.71
CA GLU A 33 -15.16 73.43 12.55
C GLU A 33 -13.68 73.13 12.88
N GLN A 34 -13.40 72.75 14.13
CA GLN A 34 -12.05 72.32 14.55
C GLN A 34 -11.78 70.86 14.18
N VAL A 35 -11.14 70.63 13.04
CA VAL A 35 -10.64 69.31 12.63
C VAL A 35 -9.28 69.07 13.28
N ARG A 36 -9.21 68.26 14.35
CA ARG A 36 -7.98 68.03 15.14
C ARG A 36 -7.21 66.76 14.77
N ASP A 37 -7.90 65.70 14.35
CA ASP A 37 -7.29 64.39 14.08
C ASP A 37 -7.74 63.87 12.71
N LEU A 38 -6.97 64.18 11.67
CA LEU A 38 -7.29 63.83 10.27
C LEU A 38 -7.37 62.31 10.03
N GLU A 39 -6.70 61.50 10.85
CA GLU A 39 -6.63 60.04 10.64
C GLU A 39 -7.87 59.30 11.17
N ARG A 40 -8.52 59.86 12.19
CA ARG A 40 -9.79 59.37 12.77
C ARG A 40 -10.99 60.25 12.44
N ASP A 41 -10.81 61.28 11.61
CA ASP A 41 -11.88 62.16 11.19
C ASP A 41 -12.88 61.45 10.27
N TYR A 42 -14.11 61.99 10.21
CA TYR A 42 -15.19 61.48 9.37
C TYR A 42 -14.76 61.25 7.92
N PHE A 43 -13.93 62.12 7.37
CA PHE A 43 -13.42 62.02 6.01
C PHE A 43 -12.59 60.75 5.77
N SER A 44 -11.74 60.37 6.73
CA SER A 44 -10.94 59.15 6.66
C SER A 44 -11.80 57.89 6.76
N CYS A 45 -12.85 57.91 7.60
CA CYS A 45 -13.85 56.84 7.65
C CYS A 45 -14.63 56.70 6.32
N ILE A 46 -15.02 57.82 5.71
CA ILE A 46 -15.71 57.84 4.41
C ILE A 46 -14.80 57.27 3.31
N THR A 47 -13.53 57.68 3.27
CA THR A 47 -12.57 57.20 2.28
C THR A 47 -12.32 55.69 2.40
N ARG A 48 -12.08 55.19 3.62
CA ARG A 48 -11.95 53.73 3.89
C ARG A 48 -13.23 52.97 3.53
N ALA A 49 -14.40 53.53 3.84
CA ALA A 49 -15.68 52.92 3.47
C ALA A 49 -15.84 52.81 1.94
N TYR A 50 -15.44 53.83 1.18
CA TYR A 50 -15.46 53.78 -0.29
C TYR A 50 -14.51 52.73 -0.86
N GLU A 51 -13.28 52.63 -0.33
CA GLU A 51 -12.30 51.63 -0.77
C GLU A 51 -12.76 50.19 -0.54
N ILE A 52 -13.52 49.94 0.53
CA ILE A 52 -14.06 48.62 0.87
C ILE A 52 -15.34 48.35 0.09
N LEU A 53 -16.33 49.24 0.16
CA LEU A 53 -17.66 49.05 -0.43
C LEU A 53 -17.69 49.26 -1.95
N GLY A 54 -16.71 50.00 -2.48
CA GLY A 54 -16.53 50.30 -3.91
C GLY A 54 -15.78 49.21 -4.69
N ASN A 55 -15.26 48.18 -4.04
CA ASN A 55 -14.75 46.99 -4.72
C ASN A 55 -15.64 45.78 -4.39
N PRO A 56 -16.25 45.10 -5.39
CA PRO A 56 -17.17 44.00 -5.11
C PRO A 56 -16.53 42.82 -4.36
N VAL A 57 -15.22 42.61 -4.50
CA VAL A 57 -14.49 41.55 -3.78
C VAL A 57 -14.26 41.96 -2.32
N ARG A 58 -13.78 43.19 -2.08
CA ARG A 58 -13.57 43.71 -0.71
C ARG A 58 -14.88 43.85 0.05
N ARG A 59 -15.93 44.33 -0.63
CA ARG A 59 -17.29 44.38 -0.09
C ARG A 59 -17.78 43.00 0.32
N ARG A 60 -17.61 42.00 -0.54
CA ARG A 60 -17.99 40.62 -0.21
C ARG A 60 -17.26 40.14 1.05
N SER A 61 -15.95 40.38 1.16
CA SER A 61 -15.18 39.98 2.33
C SER A 61 -15.59 40.72 3.61
N TYR A 62 -15.97 41.99 3.49
CA TYR A 62 -16.48 42.82 4.59
C TYR A 62 -17.85 42.33 5.05
N ASP A 63 -18.79 42.18 4.10
CA ASP A 63 -20.14 41.70 4.37
C ASP A 63 -20.11 40.29 4.99
N SER A 64 -19.10 39.45 4.68
CA SER A 64 -18.99 38.08 5.21
C SER A 64 -18.70 38.00 6.71
N VAL A 65 -18.25 39.10 7.34
CA VAL A 65 -17.86 39.16 8.75
C VAL A 65 -18.69 40.17 9.54
N ASP A 66 -19.94 40.33 9.10
CA ASP A 66 -20.95 41.19 9.72
C ASP A 66 -21.11 40.90 11.23
N PRO A 67 -20.68 41.82 12.12
CA PRO A 67 -20.80 41.64 13.56
C PRO A 67 -22.24 41.66 14.08
N GLU A 68 -23.18 42.21 13.29
CA GLU A 68 -24.60 42.27 13.68
C GLU A 68 -25.35 40.97 13.33
N PHE A 69 -24.74 40.08 12.54
CA PHE A 69 -25.36 38.81 12.18
C PHE A 69 -25.30 37.82 13.34
N ASP A 70 -26.46 37.32 13.74
CA ASP A 70 -26.57 36.27 14.74
C ASP A 70 -26.21 34.89 14.12
N ASP A 71 -25.02 34.40 14.46
CA ASP A 71 -24.55 33.07 14.06
C ASP A 71 -25.02 31.96 15.02
N ASP A 72 -25.80 32.26 16.07
CA ASP A 72 -26.23 31.26 17.05
C ASP A 72 -27.16 30.20 16.43
N ILE A 73 -26.94 28.95 16.84
CA ILE A 73 -27.77 27.81 16.44
C ILE A 73 -28.77 27.55 17.59
N PRO A 74 -30.09 27.60 17.34
CA PRO A 74 -31.06 27.28 18.37
C PRO A 74 -30.86 25.85 18.90
N THR A 75 -30.87 25.70 20.22
CA THR A 75 -30.66 24.41 20.86
C THR A 75 -31.84 23.47 20.60
N ASN A 76 -31.56 22.20 20.34
CA ASN A 76 -32.61 21.18 20.20
C ASN A 76 -33.15 20.77 21.58
N CYS A 77 -34.23 21.41 22.01
CA CYS A 77 -34.91 21.19 23.28
C CYS A 77 -36.40 20.88 23.04
N ALA A 78 -37.18 20.65 24.10
CA ALA A 78 -38.62 20.39 23.96
C ALA A 78 -39.40 21.60 23.38
N GLU A 79 -39.00 22.81 23.75
CA GLU A 79 -39.64 24.05 23.31
C GLU A 79 -39.37 24.35 21.83
N SER A 80 -38.11 24.21 21.39
CA SER A 80 -37.75 24.35 19.97
C SER A 80 -38.34 23.28 19.08
N ARG A 81 -38.71 22.13 19.65
CA ARG A 81 -39.53 21.15 18.95
C ARG A 81 -40.96 21.66 18.79
N ASN A 82 -41.62 22.12 19.86
CA ASN A 82 -43.02 22.53 19.80
C ASN A 82 -43.25 23.75 18.90
N ASN A 83 -42.34 24.73 18.94
CA ASN A 83 -42.41 25.97 18.15
C ASN A 83 -41.40 25.96 16.97
N PHE A 84 -41.29 24.80 16.30
CA PHE A 84 -40.25 24.55 15.30
C PHE A 84 -40.18 25.62 14.21
N PHE A 85 -41.28 25.88 13.50
CA PHE A 85 -41.28 26.83 12.37
C PHE A 85 -41.01 28.27 12.81
N ALA A 86 -41.52 28.66 13.98
CA ALA A 86 -41.34 30.02 14.51
C ALA A 86 -39.88 30.28 14.91
N ILE A 87 -39.20 29.29 15.49
CA ILE A 87 -37.80 29.44 15.95
C ILE A 87 -36.82 29.27 14.79
N PHE A 88 -37.02 28.24 13.97
CA PHE A 88 -36.03 27.84 12.98
C PHE A 88 -36.26 28.45 11.59
N GLY A 89 -37.48 28.88 11.27
CA GLY A 89 -37.80 29.57 10.03
C GLY A 89 -36.95 30.84 9.82
N PRO A 90 -36.97 31.80 10.77
CA PRO A 90 -36.17 33.01 10.67
C PRO A 90 -34.66 32.73 10.58
N VAL A 91 -34.17 31.72 11.31
CA VAL A 91 -32.75 31.36 11.29
C VAL A 91 -32.34 30.84 9.91
N PHE A 92 -33.15 29.98 9.28
CA PHE A 92 -32.86 29.51 7.93
C PHE A 92 -32.97 30.60 6.87
N GLU A 93 -33.94 31.51 7.00
CA GLU A 93 -34.09 32.64 6.10
C GLU A 93 -32.91 33.61 6.21
N ALA A 94 -32.49 33.93 7.44
CA ALA A 94 -31.32 34.75 7.71
C ALA A 94 -30.05 34.11 7.11
N ASN A 95 -29.86 32.79 7.30
CA ASN A 95 -28.72 32.07 6.76
C ASN A 95 -28.77 31.88 5.23
N ALA A 96 -29.97 31.90 4.62
CA ALA A 96 -30.13 31.81 3.17
C ALA A 96 -29.52 33.00 2.43
N ARG A 97 -29.35 34.16 3.09
CA ARG A 97 -28.67 35.35 2.54
C ARG A 97 -27.25 35.03 2.07
N TRP A 98 -26.62 34.04 2.69
CA TRP A 98 -25.26 33.59 2.39
C TRP A 98 -25.18 32.57 1.25
N SER A 99 -26.30 32.11 0.70
CA SER A 99 -26.29 31.09 -0.35
C SER A 99 -25.80 31.62 -1.69
N THR A 100 -24.94 30.87 -2.38
CA THR A 100 -24.60 31.12 -3.79
C THR A 100 -25.83 30.92 -4.70
N LYS A 101 -26.73 30.01 -4.33
CA LYS A 101 -27.93 29.66 -5.10
C LYS A 101 -29.07 30.60 -4.72
N ARG A 102 -29.79 31.11 -5.72
CA ARG A 102 -30.86 32.12 -5.50
C ARG A 102 -32.17 31.53 -5.00
N ASN A 103 -32.49 30.31 -5.43
CA ASN A 103 -33.78 29.68 -5.16
C ASN A 103 -33.64 28.82 -3.91
N MET A 104 -33.89 29.43 -2.75
CA MET A 104 -33.98 28.73 -1.48
C MET A 104 -35.41 28.18 -1.33
N PRO A 105 -35.58 26.85 -1.20
CA PRO A 105 -36.89 26.29 -0.86
C PRO A 105 -37.32 26.79 0.52
N PRO A 106 -38.60 27.17 0.71
CA PRO A 106 -39.10 27.55 2.02
C PRO A 106 -39.06 26.36 2.99
N LEU A 107 -39.00 26.64 4.30
CA LEU A 107 -39.03 25.60 5.34
C LEU A 107 -40.34 24.78 5.30
N GLY A 108 -41.43 25.41 4.89
CA GLY A 108 -42.77 24.82 4.87
C GLY A 108 -43.51 24.99 6.19
N ASP A 109 -44.50 24.14 6.39
CA ASP A 109 -45.43 24.08 7.52
C ASP A 109 -45.74 22.61 7.88
N ASP A 110 -46.64 22.38 8.86
CA ASP A 110 -47.02 21.03 9.28
C ASP A 110 -47.73 20.20 8.19
N ASN A 111 -48.23 20.84 7.12
CA ASN A 111 -48.96 20.18 6.02
C ASN A 111 -48.09 19.95 4.78
N SER A 112 -46.80 20.32 4.83
CA SER A 112 -45.90 20.24 3.69
C SER A 112 -45.63 18.80 3.27
N SER A 113 -45.63 18.56 1.95
CA SER A 113 -45.46 17.23 1.39
C SER A 113 -44.04 16.71 1.61
N ARG A 114 -43.89 15.38 1.58
CA ARG A 114 -42.59 14.72 1.75
C ARG A 114 -41.54 15.23 0.75
N ASP A 115 -41.95 15.42 -0.49
CA ASP A 115 -41.05 15.86 -1.56
C ASP A 115 -40.59 17.32 -1.37
N GLU A 116 -41.45 18.18 -0.80
CA GLU A 116 -41.08 19.56 -0.45
C GLU A 116 -40.04 19.58 0.67
N VAL A 117 -40.26 18.77 1.69
CA VAL A 117 -39.32 18.59 2.81
C VAL A 117 -37.98 18.05 2.31
N ASP A 118 -37.99 17.04 1.43
CA ASP A 118 -36.76 16.46 0.88
C ASP A 118 -36.01 17.46 -0.02
N ARG A 119 -36.71 18.29 -0.82
CA ARG A 119 -36.09 19.38 -1.59
C ARG A 119 -35.43 20.43 -0.68
N PHE A 120 -36.10 20.81 0.40
CA PHE A 120 -35.56 21.74 1.39
C PHE A 120 -34.26 21.20 2.00
N TYR A 121 -34.28 19.98 2.54
CA TYR A 121 -33.10 19.40 3.17
C TYR A 121 -31.99 19.10 2.17
N HIS A 122 -32.32 18.68 0.94
CA HIS A 122 -31.31 18.50 -0.11
C HIS A 122 -30.58 19.81 -0.44
N PHE A 123 -31.30 20.94 -0.51
CA PHE A 123 -30.69 22.25 -0.68
C PHE A 123 -29.70 22.57 0.45
N TRP A 124 -30.09 22.33 1.71
CA TRP A 124 -29.24 22.63 2.87
C TRP A 124 -28.08 21.63 3.08
N TYR A 125 -28.23 20.37 2.72
CA TYR A 125 -27.11 19.41 2.72
C TYR A 125 -26.10 19.70 1.61
N SER A 126 -26.56 20.30 0.51
CA SER A 126 -25.73 20.80 -0.60
C SER A 126 -25.54 22.32 -0.56
N PHE A 127 -25.61 22.90 0.65
CA PHE A 127 -25.49 24.34 0.85
C PHE A 127 -24.09 24.80 0.47
N ASP A 128 -24.05 25.82 -0.39
CA ASP A 128 -22.83 26.49 -0.79
C ASP A 128 -22.94 27.97 -0.43
N SER A 129 -21.97 28.44 0.35
CA SER A 129 -21.93 29.79 0.88
C SER A 129 -20.95 30.64 0.10
N TRP A 130 -21.38 31.85 -0.26
CA TRP A 130 -20.50 32.84 -0.87
C TRP A 130 -19.61 33.56 0.16
N ARG A 131 -19.81 33.34 1.47
CA ARG A 131 -18.99 33.95 2.53
C ARG A 131 -17.50 33.65 2.30
N GLU A 132 -16.69 34.70 2.38
CA GLU A 132 -15.24 34.65 2.26
C GLU A 132 -14.59 35.51 3.35
N TYR A 133 -13.57 34.95 4.02
CA TYR A 133 -13.02 35.50 5.26
C TYR A 133 -11.69 36.26 5.07
N SER A 134 -11.41 36.78 3.87
CA SER A 134 -10.17 37.53 3.60
C SER A 134 -10.06 38.85 4.35
N TYR A 135 -11.18 39.40 4.85
CA TYR A 135 -11.15 40.60 5.69
C TYR A 135 -10.45 40.36 7.05
N LEU A 136 -10.40 39.12 7.52
CA LEU A 136 -9.76 38.72 8.78
C LEU A 136 -8.34 38.17 8.58
N ASP A 137 -7.75 38.37 7.38
CA ASP A 137 -6.36 38.01 7.13
C ASP A 137 -5.44 38.89 7.99
N GLU A 138 -4.56 38.28 8.79
CA GLU A 138 -3.73 38.99 9.77
C GLU A 138 -2.67 39.90 9.11
N GLU A 139 -2.12 39.46 7.98
CA GLU A 139 -1.11 40.20 7.23
C GLU A 139 -1.52 40.35 5.77
N GLU A 140 -1.43 41.58 5.24
CA GLU A 140 -1.65 41.81 3.83
C GLU A 140 -0.48 41.27 3.02
N LYS A 141 -0.78 40.51 1.97
CA LYS A 141 0.23 39.98 1.04
C LYS A 141 1.21 41.03 0.50
N GLU A 142 0.78 42.29 0.38
CA GLU A 142 1.60 43.38 -0.14
C GLU A 142 2.68 43.87 0.84
N LYS A 143 2.54 43.57 2.14
CA LYS A 143 3.51 43.93 3.18
C LYS A 143 4.78 43.07 3.17
N GLY A 144 4.76 41.91 2.50
CA GLY A 144 5.95 41.07 2.39
C GLY A 144 7.02 41.76 1.52
N GLU A 145 8.23 41.90 2.07
CA GLU A 145 9.36 42.53 1.41
C GLU A 145 9.86 41.66 0.24
N ASN A 146 9.89 40.35 0.45
CA ASN A 146 10.39 39.37 -0.51
C ASN A 146 9.31 38.46 -1.10
N ARG A 147 9.53 37.94 -2.31
CA ARG A 147 8.60 37.00 -2.99
C ARG A 147 8.27 35.78 -2.13
N GLU A 148 9.23 35.26 -1.38
CA GLU A 148 9.02 34.11 -0.49
C GLU A 148 8.14 34.46 0.71
N GLU A 149 8.31 35.66 1.26
CA GLU A 149 7.50 36.19 2.35
C GLU A 149 6.07 36.42 1.91
N ARG A 150 5.84 37.07 0.76
CA ARG A 150 4.49 37.23 0.18
C ARG A 150 3.79 35.89 -0.05
N ARG A 151 4.55 34.85 -0.45
CA ARG A 151 4.03 33.48 -0.61
C ARG A 151 3.71 32.82 0.73
N TRP A 152 4.51 33.11 1.75
CA TRP A 152 4.29 32.58 3.09
C TRP A 152 3.07 33.22 3.75
N ILE A 153 2.92 34.54 3.65
CA ILE A 153 1.74 35.31 4.12
C ILE A 153 0.46 34.78 3.45
N GLU A 154 0.43 34.70 2.12
CA GLU A 154 -0.73 34.17 1.39
C GLU A 154 -1.07 32.73 1.80
N LYS A 155 -0.05 31.92 2.12
CA LYS A 155 -0.25 30.55 2.58
C LYS A 155 -0.89 30.49 3.98
N GLN A 156 -0.47 31.35 4.91
CA GLN A 156 -1.08 31.45 6.24
C GLN A 156 -2.52 31.93 6.14
N ASN A 157 -2.74 33.03 5.42
CA ASN A 157 -4.07 33.60 5.18
C ASN A 157 -5.01 32.60 4.53
N ARG A 158 -4.55 31.88 3.49
CA ARG A 158 -5.34 30.82 2.85
C ARG A 158 -5.71 29.71 3.84
N ALA A 159 -4.80 29.31 4.72
CA ALA A 159 -5.07 28.31 5.74
C ALA A 159 -6.10 28.81 6.78
N ALA A 160 -5.99 30.07 7.22
CA ALA A 160 -6.93 30.71 8.12
C ALA A 160 -8.34 30.83 7.50
N ARG A 161 -8.44 31.32 6.26
CA ARG A 161 -9.71 31.36 5.50
C ARG A 161 -10.34 29.99 5.34
N GLN A 162 -9.54 28.98 5.00
CA GLN A 162 -10.04 27.60 4.89
C GLN A 162 -10.49 27.02 6.24
N LYS A 163 -9.88 27.43 7.36
CA LYS A 163 -10.33 27.06 8.71
C LYS A 163 -11.70 27.67 9.02
N ARG A 164 -11.86 28.98 8.85
CA ARG A 164 -13.14 29.69 9.05
C ARG A 164 -14.25 29.14 8.16
N LYS A 165 -13.95 28.87 6.87
CA LYS A 165 -14.92 28.26 5.96
C LYS A 165 -15.34 26.85 6.41
N ARG A 166 -14.42 26.07 7.00
CA ARG A 166 -14.75 24.75 7.57
C ARG A 166 -15.62 24.87 8.82
N GLU A 167 -15.30 25.80 9.72
CA GLU A 167 -16.08 26.11 10.93
C GLU A 167 -17.51 26.53 10.57
N GLU A 168 -17.67 27.45 9.60
CA GLU A 168 -18.98 27.88 9.13
C GLU A 168 -19.78 26.74 8.49
N MET A 169 -19.17 25.94 7.61
CA MET A 169 -19.86 24.78 7.04
C MET A 169 -20.20 23.72 8.09
N GLN A 170 -19.42 23.62 9.16
CA GLN A 170 -19.75 22.78 10.30
C GLN A 170 -20.94 23.34 11.09
N ARG A 171 -20.98 24.66 11.32
CA ARG A 171 -22.11 25.37 11.95
C ARG A 171 -23.41 25.16 11.16
N ILE A 172 -23.39 25.35 9.84
CA ILE A 172 -24.56 25.09 8.98
C ILE A 172 -24.98 23.62 9.04
N ARG A 173 -24.05 22.66 9.03
CA ARG A 173 -24.39 21.23 9.21
C ARG A 173 -24.98 20.93 10.58
N GLN A 174 -24.51 21.60 11.63
CA GLN A 174 -25.06 21.48 12.98
C GLN A 174 -26.47 22.05 13.06
N LEU A 175 -26.71 23.21 12.43
CA LEU A 175 -28.04 23.78 12.26
C LEU A 175 -28.95 22.72 11.63
N VAL A 176 -28.67 22.31 10.38
CA VAL A 176 -29.45 21.28 9.64
C VAL A 176 -29.64 19.99 10.45
N GLY A 177 -28.60 19.53 11.16
CA GLY A 177 -28.63 18.34 12.01
C GLY A 177 -29.53 18.47 13.24
N ALA A 178 -29.58 19.65 13.87
CA ALA A 178 -30.48 19.93 14.99
C ALA A 178 -31.96 19.82 14.56
N HIS A 179 -32.30 20.20 13.33
CA HIS A 179 -33.66 20.05 12.77
C HIS A 179 -33.98 18.64 12.27
N GLY A 180 -32.97 17.86 11.83
CA GLY A 180 -33.15 16.55 11.20
C GLY A 180 -33.81 15.47 12.07
N ILE A 181 -34.18 15.81 13.31
CA ILE A 181 -34.78 14.91 14.30
C ILE A 181 -36.32 14.90 14.24
N ARG A 182 -36.99 15.87 13.59
CA ARG A 182 -38.48 15.90 13.52
C ARG A 182 -39.08 15.31 12.24
N LEU A 183 -38.43 15.46 11.07
CA LEU A 183 -39.04 15.13 9.76
C LEU A 183 -38.55 13.84 9.09
N LEU A 184 -37.55 13.14 9.65
CA LEU A 184 -37.20 11.78 9.24
C LEU A 184 -37.78 10.79 10.25
N THR A 185 -39.09 10.65 10.15
CA THR A 185 -39.93 9.56 10.67
C THR A 185 -39.09 8.29 10.86
N ARG A 186 -39.22 7.66 12.03
CA ARG A 186 -38.64 6.37 12.42
C ARG A 186 -38.51 5.37 11.25
N GLU A 187 -39.45 5.38 10.32
CA GLU A 187 -39.55 4.53 9.13
C GLU A 187 -38.54 4.85 8.02
N CYS A 188 -38.28 6.12 7.69
CA CYS A 188 -37.35 6.49 6.61
C CYS A 188 -35.89 6.25 7.02
N ASN A 189 -35.58 6.52 8.29
CA ASN A 189 -34.29 6.15 8.89
C ASN A 189 -34.15 4.63 9.05
N ALA A 190 -35.21 3.89 9.37
CA ALA A 190 -35.18 2.43 9.40
C ALA A 190 -34.97 1.80 8.02
N SER A 191 -35.64 2.30 6.98
CA SER A 191 -35.47 1.81 5.60
C SER A 191 -34.05 2.10 5.07
N ARG A 192 -33.53 3.30 5.31
CA ARG A 192 -32.15 3.66 4.97
C ARG A 192 -31.12 2.87 5.78
N ARG A 193 -31.35 2.64 7.07
CA ARG A 193 -30.49 1.77 7.92
C ARG A 193 -30.49 0.33 7.41
N LYS A 194 -31.66 -0.25 7.13
CA LYS A 194 -31.79 -1.60 6.54
C LYS A 194 -31.09 -1.71 5.18
N SER A 195 -31.19 -0.69 4.33
CA SER A 195 -30.52 -0.65 3.02
C SER A 195 -28.99 -0.58 3.15
N VAL A 196 -28.48 0.27 4.05
CA VAL A 196 -27.04 0.37 4.35
C VAL A 196 -26.52 -0.92 4.98
N GLU A 197 -27.26 -1.49 5.92
CA GLU A 197 -26.93 -2.76 6.58
C GLU A 197 -26.93 -3.92 5.57
N ARG A 198 -27.90 -3.98 4.65
CA ARG A 198 -27.90 -4.97 3.55
C ARG A 198 -26.68 -4.83 2.64
N LYS A 199 -26.28 -3.60 2.29
CA LYS A 199 -25.07 -3.35 1.48
C LYS A 199 -23.79 -3.73 2.23
N LEU A 200 -23.72 -3.43 3.54
CA LEU A 200 -22.57 -3.79 4.37
C LEU A 200 -22.48 -5.30 4.58
N ALA A 201 -23.61 -5.97 4.84
CA ALA A 201 -23.72 -7.42 4.95
C ALA A 201 -23.35 -8.10 3.63
N GLN A 202 -23.82 -7.59 2.48
CA GLN A 202 -23.43 -8.10 1.16
C GLN A 202 -21.93 -7.93 0.89
N LYS A 203 -21.33 -6.80 1.30
CA LYS A 203 -19.88 -6.57 1.17
C LYS A 203 -19.07 -7.52 2.07
N ARG A 204 -19.52 -7.73 3.31
CA ARG A 204 -18.91 -8.69 4.25
C ARG A 204 -19.03 -10.12 3.75
N ALA A 205 -20.22 -10.56 3.33
CA ALA A 205 -20.45 -11.88 2.74
C ALA A 205 -19.60 -12.11 1.48
N ARG A 206 -19.42 -11.09 0.62
CA ARG A 206 -18.52 -11.19 -0.54
C ARG A 206 -17.05 -11.30 -0.13
N GLN A 207 -16.62 -10.60 0.91
CA GLN A 207 -15.26 -10.69 1.44
C GLN A 207 -14.99 -12.05 2.10
N GLU A 208 -15.94 -12.56 2.88
CA GLU A 208 -15.86 -13.89 3.50
C GLU A 208 -15.90 -15.00 2.45
N ALA A 209 -16.76 -14.90 1.44
CA ALA A 209 -16.77 -15.85 0.32
C ALA A 209 -15.46 -15.81 -0.49
N ALA A 210 -14.83 -14.64 -0.64
CA ALA A 210 -13.52 -14.53 -1.29
C ALA A 210 -12.39 -15.15 -0.44
N ARG A 211 -12.40 -14.93 0.88
CA ARG A 211 -11.44 -15.56 1.80
C ARG A 211 -11.61 -17.07 1.85
N ALA A 212 -12.84 -17.57 1.94
CA ALA A 212 -13.14 -19.00 1.91
C ALA A 212 -12.67 -19.66 0.59
N ARG A 213 -12.83 -18.98 -0.56
CA ARG A 213 -12.29 -19.48 -1.84
C ARG A 213 -10.76 -19.53 -1.84
N GLN A 214 -10.09 -18.51 -1.31
CA GLN A 214 -8.62 -18.49 -1.19
C GLN A 214 -8.10 -19.59 -0.25
N GLU A 215 -8.76 -19.82 0.89
CA GLU A 215 -8.39 -20.88 1.83
C GLU A 215 -8.60 -22.28 1.22
N MET A 216 -9.68 -22.49 0.44
CA MET A 216 -9.91 -23.75 -0.26
C MET A 216 -8.88 -23.98 -1.38
N GLU A 217 -8.55 -22.96 -2.17
CA GLU A 217 -7.54 -23.04 -3.22
C GLU A 217 -6.13 -23.28 -2.64
N GLU A 218 -5.82 -22.70 -1.48
CA GLU A 218 -4.56 -22.95 -0.77
C GLU A 218 -4.48 -24.37 -0.19
N LYS A 219 -5.57 -24.88 0.38
CA LYS A 219 -5.65 -26.29 0.82
C LYS A 219 -5.50 -27.24 -0.37
N GLU A 220 -6.17 -26.98 -1.49
CA GLU A 220 -6.04 -27.79 -2.69
C GLU A 220 -4.60 -27.73 -3.25
N ARG A 221 -3.94 -26.56 -3.18
CA ARG A 221 -2.52 -26.44 -3.54
C ARG A 221 -1.63 -27.27 -2.62
N GLN A 222 -1.85 -27.22 -1.31
CA GLN A 222 -1.11 -28.02 -0.33
C GLN A 222 -1.31 -29.52 -0.55
N GLU A 223 -2.55 -29.97 -0.75
CA GLU A 223 -2.86 -31.37 -1.03
C GLU A 223 -2.22 -31.85 -2.36
N ARG A 224 -2.20 -31.01 -3.40
CA ARG A 224 -1.50 -31.32 -4.66
C ARG A 224 0.01 -31.41 -4.48
N GLU A 225 0.62 -30.48 -3.74
CA GLU A 225 2.05 -30.50 -3.44
C GLU A 225 2.45 -31.71 -2.58
N GLU A 226 1.63 -32.09 -1.60
CA GLU A 226 1.84 -33.30 -0.78
C GLU A 226 1.66 -34.59 -1.60
N ALA A 227 0.64 -34.65 -2.47
CA ALA A 227 0.44 -35.78 -3.36
C ALA A 227 1.60 -35.93 -4.36
N GLU A 228 2.11 -34.83 -4.93
CA GLU A 228 3.27 -34.84 -5.82
C GLU A 228 4.55 -35.29 -5.09
N ARG A 229 4.75 -34.85 -3.84
CA ARG A 229 5.86 -35.31 -3.00
C ARG A 229 5.78 -36.80 -2.72
N LEU A 230 4.60 -37.31 -2.36
CA LEU A 230 4.40 -38.73 -2.07
C LEU A 230 4.59 -39.60 -3.33
N GLU A 231 4.11 -39.13 -4.48
CA GLU A 231 4.31 -39.82 -5.76
C GLU A 231 5.79 -39.84 -6.15
N ARG A 232 6.51 -38.74 -5.96
CA ARG A 232 7.96 -38.68 -6.20
C ARG A 232 8.74 -39.60 -5.27
N GLU A 233 8.36 -39.68 -4.00
CA GLU A 233 8.97 -40.61 -3.03
C GLU A 233 8.75 -42.07 -3.45
N ARG A 234 7.52 -42.43 -3.85
CA ARG A 234 7.21 -43.77 -4.38
C ARG A 234 8.01 -44.10 -5.63
N GLN A 235 8.10 -43.16 -6.58
CA GLN A 235 8.90 -43.35 -7.80
C GLN A 235 10.39 -43.48 -7.50
N GLU A 236 10.91 -42.77 -6.51
CA GLU A 236 12.30 -42.89 -6.07
C GLU A 236 12.57 -44.22 -5.35
N GLU A 237 11.65 -44.68 -4.50
CA GLU A 237 11.71 -46.00 -3.87
C GLU A 237 11.65 -47.14 -4.90
N ASP A 238 10.70 -47.08 -5.83
CA ASP A 238 10.57 -48.07 -6.91
C ASP A 238 11.82 -48.08 -7.81
N ALA A 239 12.34 -46.90 -8.17
CA ALA A 239 13.57 -46.78 -8.93
C ALA A 239 14.79 -47.32 -8.15
N ARG A 240 14.84 -47.11 -6.83
CA ARG A 240 15.90 -47.66 -5.97
C ARG A 240 15.82 -49.18 -5.88
N GLN A 241 14.63 -49.73 -5.72
CA GLN A 241 14.40 -51.17 -5.72
C GLN A 241 14.77 -51.79 -7.06
N GLN A 242 14.41 -51.15 -8.18
CA GLN A 242 14.75 -51.63 -9.52
C GLN A 242 16.26 -51.60 -9.77
N ARG A 243 16.94 -50.52 -9.40
CA ARG A 243 18.41 -50.43 -9.47
C ARG A 243 19.10 -51.49 -8.62
N GLU A 244 18.55 -51.81 -7.46
CA GLU A 244 19.10 -52.86 -6.61
C GLU A 244 18.88 -54.25 -7.21
N LYS A 245 17.69 -54.54 -7.73
CA LYS A 245 17.38 -55.79 -8.45
C LYS A 245 18.31 -55.97 -9.66
N GLU A 246 18.43 -54.96 -10.51
CA GLU A 246 19.34 -55.00 -11.66
C GLU A 246 20.81 -55.19 -11.25
N ARG A 247 21.25 -54.57 -10.15
CA ARG A 247 22.61 -54.74 -9.64
C ARG A 247 22.84 -56.19 -9.19
N ARG A 248 21.87 -56.79 -8.47
CA ARG A 248 21.92 -58.19 -8.02
C ARG A 248 21.92 -59.15 -9.21
N GLU A 249 21.09 -58.92 -10.22
CA GLU A 249 21.04 -59.72 -11.45
C GLU A 249 22.35 -59.62 -12.24
N LYS A 250 22.89 -58.41 -12.45
CA LYS A 250 24.19 -58.19 -13.10
C LYS A 250 25.33 -58.86 -12.34
N GLU A 251 25.31 -58.82 -11.02
CA GLU A 251 26.31 -59.50 -10.19
C GLU A 251 26.21 -61.03 -10.31
N ASN A 252 25.00 -61.58 -10.33
CA ASN A 252 24.76 -63.01 -10.53
C ASN A 252 25.22 -63.48 -11.91
N LEU A 253 24.88 -62.73 -12.98
CA LEU A 253 25.35 -63.00 -14.34
C LEU A 253 26.89 -62.95 -14.43
N ARG A 254 27.53 -61.96 -13.79
CA ARG A 254 29.00 -61.89 -13.73
C ARG A 254 29.62 -63.08 -13.00
N LYS A 255 29.02 -63.55 -11.91
CA LYS A 255 29.48 -64.74 -11.18
C LYS A 255 29.35 -66.00 -12.04
N GLN A 256 28.23 -66.17 -12.75
CA GLN A 256 28.01 -67.28 -13.67
C GLN A 256 29.01 -67.25 -14.83
N LEU A 257 29.18 -66.11 -15.51
CA LEU A 257 30.17 -65.96 -16.59
C LEU A 257 31.60 -66.27 -16.10
N LYS A 258 31.97 -65.81 -14.90
CA LYS A 258 33.28 -66.13 -14.31
C LYS A 258 33.46 -67.61 -14.03
N LYS A 259 32.40 -68.32 -13.61
CA LYS A 259 32.42 -69.77 -13.39
C LYS A 259 32.63 -70.52 -14.71
N GLU A 260 31.84 -70.19 -15.74
CA GLU A 260 31.89 -70.86 -17.04
C GLU A 260 33.21 -70.60 -17.79
N ARG A 261 33.74 -69.36 -17.73
CA ARG A 261 35.07 -69.04 -18.29
C ARG A 261 36.17 -69.87 -17.67
N LYS A 262 36.16 -70.00 -16.33
CA LYS A 262 37.13 -70.83 -15.61
C LYS A 262 37.00 -72.31 -15.96
N ALA A 263 35.79 -72.80 -16.19
CA ALA A 263 35.56 -74.18 -16.61
C ALA A 263 36.16 -74.42 -18.01
N LEU A 264 35.91 -73.52 -18.96
CA LEU A 264 36.49 -73.62 -20.31
C LEU A 264 38.02 -73.54 -20.30
N GLU A 265 38.59 -72.60 -19.52
CA GLU A 265 40.03 -72.45 -19.34
C GLU A 265 40.67 -73.69 -18.72
N ALA A 266 40.02 -74.31 -17.73
CA ALA A 266 40.51 -75.54 -17.09
C ALA A 266 40.54 -76.70 -18.09
N VAL A 267 39.45 -76.94 -18.82
CA VAL A 267 39.37 -78.02 -19.83
C VAL A 267 40.42 -77.84 -20.92
N CYS A 268 40.61 -76.62 -21.42
CA CYS A 268 41.63 -76.34 -22.44
C CYS A 268 43.05 -76.46 -21.89
N THR A 269 43.28 -76.18 -20.60
CA THR A 269 44.58 -76.35 -19.95
C THR A 269 44.92 -77.83 -19.76
N ASP A 270 43.95 -78.62 -19.28
CA ASP A 270 44.10 -80.05 -19.05
C ASP A 270 44.40 -80.81 -20.36
N ASP A 271 43.84 -80.36 -21.49
CA ASP A 271 44.09 -80.90 -22.82
C ASP A 271 45.35 -80.34 -23.53
N GLY A 272 46.17 -79.54 -22.84
CA GLY A 272 47.41 -79.01 -23.41
C GLY A 272 47.20 -77.96 -24.51
N HIS A 273 46.07 -77.24 -24.48
CA HIS A 273 45.70 -76.16 -25.40
C HIS A 273 45.60 -76.58 -26.88
N TYR A 274 45.40 -77.88 -27.14
CA TYR A 274 45.13 -78.44 -28.47
C TYR A 274 46.16 -78.09 -29.56
N ALA A 275 47.42 -77.82 -29.18
CA ALA A 275 48.47 -77.36 -30.08
C ALA A 275 49.64 -78.36 -30.18
N ALA A 276 50.13 -78.58 -31.40
CA ALA A 276 51.29 -79.46 -31.67
C ALA A 276 52.63 -78.71 -31.53
N ASP A 277 52.65 -77.40 -31.79
CA ASP A 277 53.84 -76.55 -31.75
C ASP A 277 53.64 -75.31 -30.85
N ALA A 278 54.69 -74.50 -30.70
CA ALA A 278 54.65 -73.30 -29.86
C ALA A 278 53.86 -72.14 -30.49
N GLU A 279 53.80 -72.05 -31.82
CA GLU A 279 53.11 -70.98 -32.55
C GLU A 279 51.60 -71.20 -32.55
N GLU A 280 51.14 -72.42 -32.82
CA GLU A 280 49.75 -72.84 -32.73
C GLU A 280 49.21 -72.64 -31.31
N ARG A 281 50.01 -72.90 -30.27
CA ARG A 281 49.59 -72.66 -28.88
C ARG A 281 49.26 -71.20 -28.61
N VAL A 282 50.02 -70.26 -29.16
CA VAL A 282 49.74 -68.82 -29.03
C VAL A 282 48.41 -68.47 -29.72
N VAL A 283 48.16 -69.01 -30.91
CA VAL A 283 46.89 -68.82 -31.62
C VAL A 283 45.71 -69.41 -30.84
N ARG A 284 45.85 -70.63 -30.29
CA ARG A 284 44.80 -71.28 -29.48
C ARG A 284 44.50 -70.51 -28.19
N LEU A 285 45.52 -69.95 -27.53
CA LEU A 285 45.35 -69.09 -26.37
C LEU A 285 44.61 -67.78 -26.71
N GLN A 286 44.92 -67.17 -27.85
CA GLN A 286 44.19 -65.98 -28.33
C GLN A 286 42.73 -66.31 -28.65
N GLN A 287 42.47 -67.46 -29.29
CA GLN A 287 41.11 -67.95 -29.57
C GLN A 287 40.33 -68.25 -28.28
N LEU A 288 40.96 -68.91 -27.30
CA LEU A 288 40.38 -69.18 -25.99
C LEU A 288 40.03 -67.88 -25.26
N HIS A 289 40.95 -66.92 -25.23
CA HIS A 289 40.72 -65.62 -24.63
C HIS A 289 39.53 -64.88 -25.28
N ARG A 290 39.45 -64.92 -26.61
CA ARG A 290 38.37 -64.30 -27.39
C ARG A 290 37.02 -64.99 -27.12
N LEU A 291 37.00 -66.32 -27.07
CA LEU A 291 35.81 -67.10 -26.71
C LEU A 291 35.34 -66.79 -25.29
N CYS A 292 36.25 -66.81 -24.31
CA CYS A 292 35.93 -66.45 -22.93
C CYS A 292 35.34 -65.03 -22.84
N GLN A 293 35.89 -64.05 -23.56
CA GLN A 293 35.45 -62.66 -23.46
C GLN A 293 34.14 -62.35 -24.19
N LEU A 294 33.95 -62.93 -25.38
CA LEU A 294 32.91 -62.50 -26.33
C LEU A 294 31.73 -63.47 -26.46
N LEU A 295 31.82 -64.68 -25.93
CA LEU A 295 30.65 -65.56 -25.85
C LEU A 295 29.71 -65.11 -24.73
N SER A 296 28.42 -65.24 -24.99
CA SER A 296 27.36 -65.07 -24.00
C SER A 296 27.39 -66.21 -22.97
N LEU A 297 26.68 -66.01 -21.84
CA LEU A 297 26.60 -67.03 -20.80
C LEU A 297 26.04 -68.35 -21.33
N GLU A 298 25.00 -68.27 -22.15
CA GLU A 298 24.35 -69.44 -22.74
C GLU A 298 25.28 -70.18 -23.70
N GLU A 299 25.99 -69.46 -24.57
CA GLU A 299 26.96 -70.07 -25.49
C GLU A 299 28.14 -70.72 -24.76
N LEU A 300 28.63 -70.11 -23.67
CA LEU A 300 29.68 -70.70 -22.84
C LEU A 300 29.20 -71.97 -22.13
N GLN A 301 27.97 -71.97 -21.60
CA GLN A 301 27.38 -73.16 -20.98
C GLN A 301 27.20 -74.29 -22.00
N GLN A 302 26.68 -73.98 -23.19
CA GLN A 302 26.52 -74.96 -24.26
C GLN A 302 27.85 -75.53 -24.73
N LEU A 303 28.88 -74.68 -24.87
CA LEU A 303 30.23 -75.14 -25.22
C LEU A 303 30.81 -76.01 -24.10
N ASN A 304 30.77 -75.58 -22.85
CA ASN A 304 31.26 -76.38 -21.72
C ASN A 304 30.55 -77.74 -21.62
N GLN A 305 29.23 -77.78 -21.76
CA GLN A 305 28.46 -79.03 -21.75
C GLN A 305 28.82 -79.94 -22.93
N ALA A 306 28.99 -79.40 -24.13
CA ALA A 306 29.41 -80.17 -25.30
C ALA A 306 30.85 -80.71 -25.15
N MET A 307 31.74 -79.93 -24.51
CA MET A 307 33.11 -80.34 -24.21
C MET A 307 33.16 -81.43 -23.13
N GLU A 308 32.28 -81.36 -22.12
CA GLU A 308 32.14 -82.40 -21.09
C GLU A 308 31.55 -83.70 -21.67
N ALA A 309 30.65 -83.62 -22.64
CA ALA A 309 30.01 -84.77 -23.28
C ALA A 309 30.90 -85.48 -24.33
N ALA A 310 31.94 -84.83 -24.83
CA ALA A 310 32.86 -85.39 -25.79
C ALA A 310 33.76 -86.47 -25.16
N SER A 311 33.98 -87.58 -25.87
CA SER A 311 34.70 -88.74 -25.32
C SER A 311 36.21 -88.66 -25.54
N ASN A 312 36.65 -87.93 -26.56
CA ASN A 312 38.04 -87.87 -27.00
C ASN A 312 38.58 -86.43 -27.04
N VAL A 313 39.90 -86.27 -26.84
CA VAL A 313 40.58 -84.96 -26.91
C VAL A 313 40.44 -84.33 -28.30
N ASP A 314 40.42 -85.14 -29.37
CA ASP A 314 40.25 -84.67 -30.75
C ASP A 314 38.84 -84.13 -31.03
N GLU A 315 37.80 -84.69 -30.39
CA GLU A 315 36.42 -84.20 -30.48
C GLU A 315 36.29 -82.84 -29.77
N ARG A 316 36.86 -82.72 -28.56
CA ARG A 316 36.95 -81.45 -27.83
C ARG A 316 37.71 -80.38 -28.62
N LYS A 317 38.83 -80.75 -29.25
CA LYS A 317 39.57 -79.87 -30.16
C LYS A 317 38.69 -79.40 -31.31
N SER A 318 37.95 -80.29 -31.97
CA SER A 318 37.07 -79.91 -33.09
C SER A 318 35.98 -78.91 -32.67
N LEU A 319 35.31 -79.17 -31.54
CA LEU A 319 34.25 -78.30 -31.01
C LEU A 319 34.78 -76.90 -30.65
N PHE A 320 35.96 -76.83 -30.01
CA PHE A 320 36.61 -75.56 -29.69
C PHE A 320 36.92 -74.75 -30.96
N LEU A 321 37.48 -75.38 -31.99
CA LEU A 321 37.85 -74.72 -33.24
C LEU A 321 36.66 -74.27 -34.07
N GLU A 322 35.62 -75.09 -34.12
CA GLU A 322 34.36 -74.74 -34.80
C GLU A 322 33.74 -73.50 -34.15
N LYS A 323 33.68 -73.45 -32.81
CA LYS A 323 33.17 -72.28 -32.10
C LYS A 323 34.07 -71.05 -32.23
N ALA A 324 35.40 -71.20 -32.21
CA ALA A 324 36.34 -70.11 -32.46
C ALA A 324 36.14 -69.49 -33.85
N LYS A 325 36.02 -70.33 -34.88
CA LYS A 325 35.78 -69.91 -36.25
C LYS A 325 34.42 -69.23 -36.42
N ALA A 326 33.36 -69.82 -35.87
CA ALA A 326 32.02 -69.24 -35.92
C ALA A 326 31.96 -67.85 -35.23
N LEU A 327 32.71 -67.67 -34.14
CA LEU A 327 32.83 -66.38 -33.46
C LEU A 327 33.58 -65.35 -34.31
N GLU A 328 34.66 -65.74 -34.97
CA GLU A 328 35.41 -64.88 -35.89
C GLU A 328 34.55 -64.43 -37.08
N GLU A 329 33.85 -65.37 -37.74
CA GLU A 329 32.91 -65.08 -38.83
C GLU A 329 31.76 -64.16 -38.38
N ARG A 330 31.28 -64.30 -37.13
CA ARG A 330 30.29 -63.40 -36.55
C ARG A 330 30.83 -61.97 -36.44
N LEU A 331 32.04 -61.81 -35.90
CA LEU A 331 32.67 -60.51 -35.72
C LEU A 331 33.02 -59.84 -37.05
N GLU A 332 33.37 -60.62 -38.07
CA GLU A 332 33.58 -60.11 -39.43
C GLU A 332 32.28 -59.61 -40.07
N ARG A 333 31.17 -60.33 -39.88
CA ARG A 333 29.84 -59.89 -40.34
C ARG A 333 29.40 -58.59 -39.65
N GLU A 334 29.51 -58.51 -38.33
CA GLU A 334 29.18 -57.29 -37.57
C GLU A 334 30.02 -56.09 -38.00
N LYS A 335 31.32 -56.31 -38.27
CA LYS A 335 32.23 -55.27 -38.79
C LYS A 335 31.86 -54.82 -40.20
N ALA A 336 31.46 -55.76 -41.08
CA ALA A 336 31.02 -55.45 -42.43
C ALA A 336 29.70 -54.65 -42.45
N GLU A 337 28.75 -54.99 -41.56
CA GLU A 337 27.48 -54.27 -41.40
C GLU A 337 27.68 -52.84 -40.87
N GLN A 338 28.56 -52.64 -39.88
CA GLN A 338 28.90 -51.30 -39.39
C GLN A 338 29.58 -50.41 -40.46
N LEU A 339 30.41 -51.01 -41.32
CA LEU A 339 31.04 -50.30 -42.44
C LEU A 339 30.07 -50.01 -43.59
N GLY A 340 29.11 -50.89 -43.86
CA GLY A 340 28.06 -50.71 -44.87
C GLY A 340 27.01 -49.65 -44.50
N GLY A 341 26.69 -49.50 -43.20
CA GLY A 341 25.73 -48.50 -42.71
C GLY A 341 26.18 -47.04 -42.86
N ALA A 342 27.49 -46.78 -43.04
CA ALA A 342 28.03 -45.43 -43.20
C ALA A 342 28.02 -44.90 -44.65
N GLN A 343 27.69 -45.73 -45.66
CA GLN A 343 27.78 -45.35 -47.08
C GLN A 343 26.44 -45.07 -47.78
N SER A 344 25.28 -45.26 -47.12
CA SER A 344 23.95 -45.08 -47.74
C SER A 344 23.26 -43.73 -47.41
N GLY A 345 24.04 -42.68 -47.16
CA GLY A 345 23.53 -41.36 -46.74
C GLY A 345 23.86 -40.22 -47.70
N ARG A 346 23.82 -40.41 -49.03
CA ARG A 346 24.04 -39.30 -49.97
C ARG A 346 23.44 -39.54 -51.36
N SER A 347 22.17 -39.23 -51.56
CA SER A 347 21.67 -38.54 -52.78
C SER A 347 20.15 -38.31 -52.78
N GLN A 348 19.82 -37.11 -53.26
CA GLN A 348 18.63 -36.72 -54.03
C GLN A 348 17.41 -36.17 -53.28
N GLY A 349 17.21 -34.86 -53.48
CA GLY A 349 16.00 -34.13 -53.10
C GLY A 349 14.98 -34.04 -54.23
N GLY A 350 13.74 -33.75 -53.84
CA GLY A 350 12.66 -33.31 -54.73
C GLY A 350 11.25 -33.51 -54.16
N GLY A 351 10.61 -32.41 -53.73
CA GLY A 351 9.19 -32.11 -54.04
C GLY A 351 8.02 -32.71 -53.23
N ASP A 352 7.42 -31.82 -52.41
CA ASP A 352 5.97 -31.58 -52.17
C ASP A 352 5.15 -32.39 -51.12
N LYS A 353 4.09 -31.69 -50.67
CA LYS A 353 3.34 -31.65 -49.39
C LYS A 353 2.59 -32.89 -48.89
N GLY A 354 2.45 -32.95 -47.55
CA GLY A 354 1.33 -33.56 -46.82
C GLY A 354 1.70 -34.03 -45.40
N SER A 355 1.24 -33.33 -44.35
CA SER A 355 1.32 -33.78 -42.94
C SER A 355 0.14 -34.72 -42.58
N PRO A 356 0.14 -35.51 -41.48
CA PRO A 356 1.01 -35.42 -40.29
C PRO A 356 1.56 -36.74 -39.68
N ALA A 357 2.54 -36.56 -38.78
CA ALA A 357 3.01 -37.45 -37.71
C ALA A 357 3.87 -38.69 -38.05
N SER A 358 5.19 -38.52 -37.96
CA SER A 358 6.05 -39.44 -37.20
C SER A 358 7.20 -38.68 -36.56
N SER A 359 7.48 -38.99 -35.30
CA SER A 359 8.56 -38.45 -34.48
C SER A 359 9.91 -38.47 -35.20
N SER A 360 10.39 -37.30 -35.63
CA SER A 360 11.78 -37.13 -36.05
C SER A 360 12.64 -37.15 -34.79
N SER A 361 13.28 -38.28 -34.51
CA SER A 361 14.29 -38.36 -33.45
C SER A 361 15.48 -37.50 -33.87
N TRP A 362 15.68 -36.39 -33.17
CA TRP A 362 16.85 -35.55 -33.33
C TRP A 362 18.10 -36.40 -33.16
N THR A 363 18.92 -36.52 -34.20
CA THR A 363 20.20 -37.20 -34.07
C THR A 363 21.16 -36.30 -33.29
N ALA A 364 22.18 -36.89 -32.65
CA ALA A 364 23.17 -36.11 -31.89
C ALA A 364 23.85 -35.04 -32.77
N ASP A 365 24.00 -35.33 -34.06
CA ASP A 365 24.58 -34.42 -35.04
C ASP A 365 23.62 -33.28 -35.40
N ASP A 366 22.31 -33.52 -35.47
CA ASP A 366 21.30 -32.46 -35.67
C ASP A 366 21.26 -31.50 -34.48
N VAL A 367 21.39 -32.03 -33.26
CA VAL A 367 21.47 -31.21 -32.04
C VAL A 367 22.76 -30.38 -32.05
N GLN A 368 23.90 -30.96 -32.45
CA GLN A 368 25.15 -30.22 -32.57
C GLN A 368 25.14 -29.18 -33.70
N LEU A 369 24.47 -29.47 -34.82
CA LEU A 369 24.30 -28.52 -35.92
C LEU A 369 23.41 -27.34 -35.48
N LEU A 370 22.35 -27.62 -34.71
CA LEU A 370 21.48 -26.59 -34.16
C LEU A 370 22.22 -25.74 -33.11
N VAL A 371 23.01 -26.36 -32.24
CA VAL A 371 23.87 -25.65 -31.28
C VAL A 371 24.88 -24.77 -32.02
N LYS A 372 25.49 -25.27 -33.10
CA LYS A 372 26.46 -24.51 -33.91
C LYS A 372 25.81 -23.36 -34.69
N ALA A 373 24.61 -23.56 -35.22
CA ALA A 373 23.83 -22.53 -35.91
C ALA A 373 23.35 -21.44 -34.94
N VAL A 374 22.86 -21.83 -33.75
CA VAL A 374 22.46 -20.91 -32.69
C VAL A 374 23.66 -20.15 -32.14
N SER A 375 24.79 -20.82 -31.90
CA SER A 375 26.05 -20.16 -31.53
C SER A 375 26.54 -19.20 -32.62
N SER A 376 26.37 -19.50 -33.91
CA SER A 376 26.74 -18.59 -34.99
C SER A 376 25.79 -17.39 -35.15
N LEU A 377 24.50 -17.56 -34.84
CA LEU A 377 23.49 -16.49 -34.82
C LEU A 377 23.65 -15.57 -33.60
N LEU A 378 24.04 -16.14 -32.45
CA LEU A 378 24.32 -15.40 -31.22
C LEU A 378 25.73 -14.78 -31.19
N ALA A 379 26.63 -15.19 -32.10
CA ALA A 379 27.99 -14.66 -32.22
C ALA A 379 28.13 -13.49 -33.21
N GLN A 380 27.07 -13.07 -33.90
CA GLN A 380 27.08 -11.78 -34.58
C GLN A 380 26.89 -10.67 -33.54
N PRO A 381 27.79 -9.66 -33.47
CA PRO A 381 27.59 -8.53 -32.59
C PRO A 381 26.31 -7.83 -33.03
N ILE A 382 25.29 -7.90 -32.18
CA ILE A 382 24.05 -7.14 -32.36
C ILE A 382 24.47 -5.68 -32.42
N ASP A 383 24.29 -5.05 -33.59
CA ASP A 383 24.59 -3.64 -33.78
C ASP A 383 23.90 -2.83 -32.67
N PRO A 384 24.67 -2.11 -31.82
CA PRO A 384 24.12 -1.35 -30.70
C PRO A 384 23.00 -0.41 -31.15
N GLN A 385 23.09 0.14 -32.37
CA GLN A 385 22.06 1.02 -32.91
C GLN A 385 20.74 0.30 -33.19
N LEU A 386 20.77 -0.94 -33.68
CA LEU A 386 19.55 -1.72 -33.94
C LEU A 386 18.87 -2.16 -32.64
N LYS A 387 19.66 -2.48 -31.60
CA LYS A 387 19.13 -2.79 -30.26
C LYS A 387 18.51 -1.56 -29.60
N GLU A 388 19.16 -0.41 -29.74
CA GLU A 388 18.68 0.85 -29.19
C GLU A 388 17.45 1.37 -29.96
N GLU A 389 17.38 1.15 -31.27
CA GLU A 389 16.18 1.42 -32.06
C GLU A 389 15.01 0.51 -31.72
N ALA A 390 15.25 -0.79 -31.54
CA ALA A 390 14.22 -1.73 -31.14
C ALA A 390 13.67 -1.39 -29.74
N ASN A 391 14.56 -1.06 -28.80
CA ASN A 391 14.18 -0.60 -27.47
C ASN A 391 13.45 0.75 -27.49
N ARG A 392 13.87 1.69 -28.34
CA ARG A 392 13.19 2.97 -28.54
C ARG A 392 11.79 2.78 -29.11
N LYS A 393 11.63 1.97 -30.16
CA LYS A 393 10.34 1.65 -30.77
C LYS A 393 9.42 0.91 -29.79
N ALA A 394 9.95 -0.02 -28.99
CA ALA A 394 9.20 -0.71 -27.95
C ALA A 394 8.76 0.24 -26.82
N TYR A 395 9.63 1.17 -26.42
CA TYR A 395 9.31 2.20 -25.43
C TYR A 395 8.28 3.21 -25.94
N GLU A 396 8.36 3.64 -27.20
CA GLU A 396 7.36 4.49 -27.85
C GLU A 396 6.01 3.78 -28.01
N GLN A 397 6.00 2.49 -28.34
CA GLN A 397 4.77 1.67 -28.35
C GLN A 397 4.19 1.53 -26.94
N HIS A 398 5.02 1.35 -25.93
CA HIS A 398 4.60 1.29 -24.54
C HIS A 398 4.04 2.64 -24.07
N GLN A 399 4.66 3.76 -24.45
CA GLN A 399 4.17 5.11 -24.16
C GLN A 399 2.86 5.42 -24.90
N LYS A 400 2.72 4.99 -26.17
CA LYS A 400 1.44 5.08 -26.91
C LYS A 400 0.35 4.22 -26.27
N SER A 401 0.68 3.04 -25.75
CA SER A 401 -0.24 2.18 -24.98
C SER A 401 -0.66 2.80 -23.65
N LEU A 402 0.25 3.51 -22.98
CA LEU A 402 -0.03 4.27 -21.75
C LEU A 402 -0.86 5.55 -22.05
N GLY A 403 -0.60 6.22 -23.17
CA GLY A 403 -1.36 7.38 -23.65
C GLY A 403 -2.77 7.02 -24.15
N ALA A 404 -2.92 5.90 -24.86
CA ALA A 404 -4.23 5.40 -25.31
C ALA A 404 -5.11 4.90 -24.15
N LYS A 405 -4.51 4.46 -23.04
CA LYS A 405 -5.22 4.21 -21.77
C LYS A 405 -5.51 5.48 -20.96
N ALA A 406 -4.91 6.61 -21.32
CA ALA A 406 -5.13 7.90 -20.67
C ALA A 406 -6.21 8.78 -21.35
N GLU A 407 -6.60 8.50 -22.60
CA GLU A 407 -7.66 9.26 -23.28
C GLU A 407 -9.10 8.88 -22.89
N VAL A 408 -9.31 7.86 -22.06
CA VAL A 408 -10.65 7.50 -21.54
C VAL A 408 -10.82 7.85 -20.06
N ALA A 409 -9.86 8.52 -19.43
CA ALA A 409 -9.97 8.92 -18.03
C ALA A 409 -9.27 10.26 -17.74
N PHE A 410 -9.98 11.37 -17.95
CA PHE A 410 -9.59 12.65 -17.36
C PHE A 410 -10.78 13.38 -16.72
N LYS A 411 -10.95 13.17 -15.41
CA LYS A 411 -11.32 14.19 -14.40
C LYS A 411 -11.36 13.54 -13.01
N ASP A 412 -10.23 13.55 -12.30
CA ASP A 412 -10.07 14.23 -11.00
C ASP A 412 -8.68 13.94 -10.43
N GLU A 413 -8.15 14.92 -9.73
CA GLU A 413 -6.75 15.13 -9.39
C GLU A 413 -6.37 14.47 -8.04
N SER A 414 -5.08 14.14 -7.93
CA SER A 414 -4.27 13.92 -6.72
C SER A 414 -4.03 12.48 -6.21
N THR A 415 -2.78 12.03 -6.33
CA THR A 415 -2.10 11.11 -5.39
C THR A 415 -0.58 11.37 -5.45
N PRO A 416 0.20 10.98 -4.42
CA PRO A 416 1.20 11.84 -3.79
C PRO A 416 2.62 11.47 -4.23
N SER A 417 3.44 12.48 -4.54
CA SER A 417 4.86 12.25 -4.79
C SER A 417 5.57 11.87 -3.48
N GLN A 418 6.05 10.62 -3.41
CA GLN A 418 6.98 10.15 -2.39
C GLN A 418 8.26 10.99 -2.44
N ARG A 419 8.45 11.84 -1.44
CA ARG A 419 9.72 12.50 -1.17
C ARG A 419 10.61 11.53 -0.39
N PHE A 420 11.75 11.17 -0.97
CA PHE A 420 12.87 10.64 -0.20
C PHE A 420 13.40 11.76 0.71
N ASP A 421 13.01 11.78 1.98
CA ASP A 421 13.66 12.60 3.00
C ASP A 421 14.99 11.94 3.37
N VAL A 422 16.09 12.48 2.86
CA VAL A 422 17.45 12.03 3.20
C VAL A 422 17.74 12.43 4.65
N VAL A 423 17.89 11.42 5.51
CA VAL A 423 18.17 11.57 6.95
C VAL A 423 19.48 12.34 7.16
N TRP A 424 19.49 13.28 8.12
CA TRP A 424 20.67 14.04 8.52
C TRP A 424 21.57 13.19 9.42
N GLN A 425 22.86 13.06 9.08
CA GLN A 425 23.82 12.38 9.93
C GLN A 425 24.25 13.28 11.10
N ALA A 426 24.64 12.69 12.23
CA ALA A 426 24.99 13.42 13.45
C ALA A 426 26.15 14.42 13.24
N GLU A 427 27.13 14.05 12.43
CA GLU A 427 28.29 14.89 12.11
C GLU A 427 27.89 16.11 11.25
N GLU A 428 27.00 15.93 10.28
CA GLU A 428 26.47 17.02 9.44
C GLU A 428 25.68 18.03 10.27
N GLN A 429 24.90 17.54 11.24
CA GLN A 429 24.16 18.38 12.18
C GLN A 429 25.10 19.19 13.09
N ARG A 430 26.19 18.57 13.56
CA ARG A 430 27.20 19.24 14.39
C ARG A 430 27.91 20.36 13.63
N LEU A 431 28.32 20.11 12.38
CA LEU A 431 28.95 21.10 11.51
C LEU A 431 28.00 22.26 11.19
N LEU A 432 26.73 21.98 10.93
CA LEU A 432 25.70 23.02 10.74
C LEU A 432 25.55 23.90 11.98
N GLU A 433 25.49 23.32 13.18
CA GLU A 433 25.35 24.07 14.42
C GLU A 433 26.59 24.90 14.75
N GLN A 434 27.79 24.38 14.46
CA GLN A 434 29.04 25.13 14.60
C GLN A 434 29.08 26.31 13.61
N ALA A 435 28.75 26.08 12.34
CA ALA A 435 28.70 27.13 11.32
C ALA A 435 27.65 28.21 11.65
N LEU A 436 26.51 27.83 12.23
CA LEU A 436 25.47 28.77 12.67
C LEU A 436 25.91 29.65 13.85
N LYS A 437 26.84 29.17 14.70
CA LYS A 437 27.45 29.97 15.77
C LYS A 437 28.52 30.91 15.23
N THR A 438 29.32 30.44 14.28
CA THR A 438 30.39 31.23 13.65
C THR A 438 29.84 32.37 12.79
N TYR A 439 28.72 32.15 12.09
CA TYR A 439 28.07 33.14 11.23
C TYR A 439 26.69 33.53 11.80
N PRO A 440 26.61 34.60 12.63
CA PRO A 440 25.35 35.10 13.18
C PRO A 440 24.47 35.76 12.11
N ALA A 441 23.22 36.08 12.47
CA ALA A 441 22.22 36.62 11.54
C ALA A 441 22.60 37.96 10.88
N SER A 442 23.57 38.69 11.45
CA SER A 442 24.09 39.96 10.93
C SER A 442 25.12 39.80 9.80
N THR A 443 25.57 38.58 9.50
CA THR A 443 26.59 38.35 8.46
C THR A 443 25.95 38.33 7.05
N PRO A 444 26.40 39.18 6.11
CA PRO A 444 25.99 39.10 4.71
C PRO A 444 26.46 37.77 4.09
N ASP A 445 25.66 37.17 3.22
CA ASP A 445 25.89 35.85 2.60
C ASP A 445 26.10 34.70 3.59
N ARG A 446 25.52 34.83 4.79
CA ARG A 446 25.57 33.84 5.88
C ARG A 446 25.39 32.40 5.40
N TRP A 447 24.39 32.16 4.56
CA TRP A 447 24.01 30.80 4.15
C TRP A 447 24.97 30.18 3.14
N ASP A 448 25.67 30.99 2.34
CA ASP A 448 26.71 30.51 1.44
C ASP A 448 27.92 30.03 2.23
N ARG A 449 28.35 30.83 3.22
CA ARG A 449 29.44 30.45 4.15
C ARG A 449 29.10 29.23 5.02
N ILE A 450 27.84 29.09 5.44
CA ILE A 450 27.37 27.90 6.17
C ILE A 450 27.37 26.65 5.28
N ALA A 451 27.02 26.78 4.00
CA ALA A 451 27.05 25.66 3.07
C ALA A 451 28.49 25.19 2.78
N GLU A 452 29.45 26.11 2.72
CA GLU A 452 30.88 25.77 2.58
C GLU A 452 31.41 24.95 3.78
N CYS A 453 30.88 25.19 4.99
CA CYS A 453 31.23 24.42 6.19
C CYS A 453 30.54 23.03 6.27
N VAL A 454 29.55 22.75 5.41
CA VAL A 454 28.85 21.46 5.34
C VAL A 454 28.86 20.98 3.87
N PRO A 455 30.02 20.54 3.34
CA PRO A 455 30.19 20.28 1.91
C PRO A 455 29.31 19.14 1.37
N THR A 456 28.79 18.28 2.24
CA THR A 456 27.86 17.19 1.86
C THR A 456 26.42 17.67 1.65
N ARG A 457 26.08 18.93 2.02
CA ARG A 457 24.72 19.46 1.98
C ARG A 457 24.65 20.84 1.32
N SER A 458 23.60 21.05 0.54
CA SER A 458 23.40 22.31 -0.17
C SER A 458 22.90 23.42 0.77
N LYS A 459 23.14 24.69 0.38
CA LYS A 459 22.58 25.90 1.02
C LYS A 459 21.09 25.75 1.38
N LYS A 460 20.31 25.18 0.45
CA LYS A 460 18.86 24.98 0.58
C LYS A 460 18.49 23.94 1.64
N GLU A 461 19.34 22.94 1.86
CA GLU A 461 19.14 21.90 2.87
C GLU A 461 19.52 22.40 4.27
N CYS A 462 20.64 23.12 4.40
CA CYS A 462 21.04 23.78 5.66
C CYS A 462 19.96 24.75 6.16
N MET A 463 19.39 25.58 5.26
CA MET A 463 18.26 26.47 5.59
C MET A 463 17.01 25.73 6.05
N ARG A 464 16.67 24.62 5.36
CA ARG A 464 15.48 23.81 5.69
C ARG A 464 15.63 23.16 7.07
N ARG A 465 16.83 22.64 7.37
CA ARG A 465 17.13 22.01 8.65
C ARG A 465 17.13 23.00 9.82
N TYR A 466 17.68 24.20 9.62
CA TYR A 466 17.61 25.28 10.60
C TYR A 466 16.16 25.71 10.89
N LYS A 467 15.33 25.88 9.85
CA LYS A 467 13.90 26.21 10.00
C LYS A 467 13.12 25.10 10.72
N TYR A 468 13.46 23.84 10.48
CA TYR A 468 12.90 22.70 11.21
C TYR A 468 13.29 22.72 12.68
N GLY A 469 14.56 23.02 12.99
CA GLY A 469 15.05 23.16 14.37
C GLY A 469 14.44 24.32 15.15
N LEU A 470 14.19 25.47 14.49
CA LEU A 470 13.47 26.61 15.08
C LEU A 470 12.03 26.26 15.46
N ARG A 471 11.29 25.62 14.55
CA ARG A 471 9.92 25.16 14.83
C ARG A 471 9.87 24.17 15.98
N ALA A 472 10.80 23.22 16.02
CA ALA A 472 10.91 22.29 17.14
C ALA A 472 11.34 22.96 18.47
N ARG A 473 11.93 24.16 18.45
CA ARG A 473 12.22 24.95 19.66
C ARG A 473 11.01 25.78 20.09
N GLU A 474 10.25 26.34 19.15
CA GLU A 474 8.96 27.01 19.41
C GLU A 474 7.89 26.05 19.94
N GLU A 475 7.85 24.82 19.43
CA GLU A 475 6.95 23.77 19.94
C GLU A 475 7.32 23.37 21.39
N ARG A 476 8.62 23.36 21.72
CA ARG A 476 9.09 23.13 23.11
C ARG A 476 8.85 24.32 24.04
N SER A 477 8.97 25.56 23.56
CA SER A 477 8.63 26.75 24.37
C SER A 477 7.13 26.87 24.61
N CYS A 478 6.28 26.40 23.68
CA CYS A 478 4.84 26.29 23.90
C CYS A 478 4.49 25.24 24.98
N THR A 479 5.25 24.14 25.10
CA THR A 479 5.05 23.17 26.18
C THR A 479 5.49 23.69 27.56
N ASP A 480 6.51 24.55 27.62
CA ASP A 480 6.99 25.14 28.88
C ASP A 480 6.12 26.33 29.36
N GLY A 481 5.47 27.02 28.43
CA GLY A 481 4.49 28.09 28.71
C GLY A 481 3.25 27.62 29.48
N SER A 482 2.95 26.31 29.46
CA SER A 482 1.82 25.71 30.18
C SER A 482 1.98 25.68 31.71
N LYS A 483 3.20 25.87 32.24
CA LYS A 483 3.45 25.97 33.70
C LYS A 483 3.25 27.37 34.28
N SER A 484 2.99 28.38 33.45
CA SER A 484 2.96 29.78 33.90
C SER A 484 1.58 30.30 34.34
N TRP A 485 0.51 29.53 34.13
CA TRP A 485 -0.89 29.92 34.43
C TRP A 485 -1.50 29.32 35.72
N LEU A 486 -0.67 28.89 36.67
CA LEU A 486 -1.14 28.45 37.99
C LEU A 486 -1.26 29.65 38.96
N PRO A 487 -2.41 29.80 39.67
CA PRO A 487 -2.60 30.86 40.66
C PRO A 487 -1.53 30.83 41.78
N PRO A 488 -1.16 31.97 42.39
CA PRO A 488 -0.08 32.05 43.38
C PRO A 488 -0.21 31.08 44.57
N ALA A 489 -1.44 30.73 44.96
CA ALA A 489 -1.72 29.79 46.05
C ALA A 489 -1.31 28.32 45.74
N MET A 490 -0.97 28.00 44.49
CA MET A 490 -0.50 26.67 44.08
C MET A 490 1.02 26.60 43.85
N LYS A 491 1.75 27.71 44.09
CA LYS A 491 3.22 27.75 43.96
C LYS A 491 3.95 27.45 45.28
N THR A 492 3.21 27.31 46.38
CA THR A 492 3.74 26.92 47.70
C THR A 492 2.92 25.76 48.27
N LEU A 493 3.07 24.58 47.67
CA LEU A 493 2.71 23.32 48.30
C LEU A 493 3.99 22.48 48.31
N GLU A 494 4.73 22.58 49.40
CA GLU A 494 5.75 21.58 49.72
C GLU A 494 5.06 20.21 49.78
N VAL A 495 5.63 19.25 49.06
CA VAL A 495 5.17 17.86 49.08
C VAL A 495 5.40 17.31 50.47
N ARG A 496 4.36 17.26 51.30
CA ARG A 496 4.38 16.51 52.56
C ARG A 496 4.04 15.05 52.29
N PRO A 497 4.78 14.07 52.85
CA PRO A 497 4.45 12.67 52.75
C PRO A 497 3.02 12.38 53.25
N VAL A 498 2.31 11.51 52.54
CA VAL A 498 0.91 11.11 52.81
C VAL A 498 0.68 10.53 54.22
N ALA A 499 1.73 10.26 54.99
CA ALA A 499 1.63 9.81 56.38
C ALA A 499 1.07 10.88 57.35
N GLU A 500 1.11 12.17 57.00
CA GLU A 500 0.64 13.25 57.89
C GLU A 500 -0.79 13.74 57.61
N MET A 501 -1.45 13.27 56.57
CA MET A 501 -2.83 13.67 56.24
C MET A 501 -3.81 12.59 56.72
N GLY A 502 -4.17 12.63 58.00
CA GLY A 502 -5.13 11.72 58.63
C GLY A 502 -6.53 11.75 58.01
N LEU A 503 -6.72 11.02 56.91
CA LEU A 503 -8.02 10.78 56.28
C LEU A 503 -8.46 9.32 56.46
N PRO A 504 -9.72 9.06 56.85
CA PRO A 504 -10.20 7.72 57.21
C PRO A 504 -10.31 6.78 56.00
N SER A 505 -9.84 5.54 56.20
CA SER A 505 -9.68 4.43 55.24
C SER A 505 -10.95 3.97 54.48
N SER A 506 -12.10 4.60 54.69
CA SER A 506 -13.39 4.18 54.11
C SER A 506 -13.59 4.59 52.64
N ALA A 507 -12.79 5.53 52.10
CA ALA A 507 -13.04 6.15 50.80
C ALA A 507 -12.36 5.51 49.57
N MET A 508 -11.78 4.31 49.67
CA MET A 508 -11.17 3.62 48.52
C MET A 508 -11.80 2.26 48.26
N LYS A 509 -12.89 2.20 47.48
CA LYS A 509 -13.39 0.95 46.88
C LYS A 509 -13.91 1.20 45.46
N LYS A 510 -13.46 0.40 44.51
CA LYS A 510 -14.04 0.30 43.15
C LYS A 510 -14.44 -1.16 42.91
N TRP A 511 -15.65 -1.35 42.39
CA TRP A 511 -16.23 -2.67 42.13
C TRP A 511 -16.14 -3.02 40.64
N ARG A 512 -15.90 -4.29 40.31
CA ARG A 512 -16.01 -4.81 38.94
C ARG A 512 -16.81 -6.12 38.94
N ILE A 513 -17.52 -6.38 37.85
CA ILE A 513 -18.25 -7.63 37.61
C ILE A 513 -17.32 -8.57 36.86
N ASP A 514 -17.15 -9.80 37.38
CA ASP A 514 -16.34 -10.82 36.72
C ASP A 514 -17.18 -11.55 35.66
N THR A 515 -16.77 -11.45 34.39
CA THR A 515 -17.56 -11.90 33.23
C THR A 515 -17.57 -13.41 33.04
N ALA A 516 -16.81 -14.17 33.83
CA ALA A 516 -16.83 -15.64 33.80
C ALA A 516 -17.84 -16.26 34.79
N THR A 517 -18.17 -15.56 35.89
CA THR A 517 -19.03 -16.10 36.97
C THR A 517 -20.20 -15.17 37.35
N SER A 518 -20.28 -13.97 36.77
CA SER A 518 -21.37 -13.01 36.96
C SER A 518 -21.64 -12.66 38.45
N GLN A 519 -20.58 -12.58 39.26
CA GLN A 519 -20.65 -12.07 40.64
C GLN A 519 -19.68 -10.90 40.86
N LEU A 520 -20.03 -10.02 41.81
CA LEU A 520 -19.25 -8.84 42.22
C LEU A 520 -18.21 -9.26 43.26
N VAL A 521 -16.92 -9.06 42.96
CA VAL A 521 -15.82 -9.44 43.88
C VAL A 521 -14.95 -8.21 44.20
N HIS A 522 -14.60 -8.07 45.48
CA HIS A 522 -13.72 -7.01 46.00
C HIS A 522 -12.24 -7.41 45.83
N ARG A 523 -11.41 -6.54 45.25
CA ARG A 523 -9.95 -6.75 45.22
C ARG A 523 -9.21 -5.45 45.53
N SER A 524 -8.35 -5.51 46.54
CA SER A 524 -7.36 -4.48 46.88
C SER A 524 -6.19 -4.57 45.90
N LEU A 525 -5.92 -3.49 45.16
CA LEU A 525 -4.76 -3.37 44.28
C LEU A 525 -3.72 -2.45 44.91
N ASP A 526 -2.45 -2.80 44.66
CA ASP A 526 -1.27 -2.16 45.25
C ASP A 526 -0.95 -0.79 44.61
N ARG A 527 -0.22 0.04 45.37
CA ARG A 527 -0.07 1.49 45.18
C ARG A 527 0.48 1.91 43.81
N ASP A 528 1.26 1.05 43.16
CA ASP A 528 1.94 1.35 41.89
C ASP A 528 1.07 1.16 40.63
N GLN A 529 -0.07 0.46 40.72
CA GLN A 529 -0.99 0.32 39.58
C GLN A 529 -1.97 1.50 39.44
N PHE A 530 -2.09 2.36 40.46
CA PHE A 530 -3.03 3.50 40.47
C PHE A 530 -2.53 4.70 39.65
N LEU A 531 -1.22 4.84 39.45
CA LEU A 531 -0.62 5.91 38.63
C LEU A 531 -0.87 5.75 37.13
N GLY A 532 -1.12 4.52 36.65
CA GLY A 532 -1.38 4.25 35.23
C GLY A 532 -2.82 4.57 34.76
N VAL A 533 -3.77 4.74 35.69
CA VAL A 533 -5.20 4.91 35.35
C VAL A 533 -5.63 6.39 35.36
N LEU A 534 -4.85 7.29 35.96
CA LEU A 534 -5.16 8.72 36.05
C LEU A 534 -4.95 9.49 34.73
N ILE A 535 -4.23 8.93 33.75
CA ILE A 535 -4.01 9.58 32.44
C ILE A 535 -5.17 9.31 31.46
N ALA A 536 -6.07 8.36 31.75
CA ALA A 536 -7.11 7.92 30.81
C ALA A 536 -8.55 8.37 31.16
N ALA A 537 -8.75 9.18 32.21
CA ALA A 537 -10.09 9.44 32.78
C ALA A 537 -10.50 10.92 32.81
N GLU A 538 -10.09 11.71 31.82
CA GLU A 538 -10.54 13.10 31.68
C GLU A 538 -11.11 13.36 30.29
N TYR A 539 -12.08 12.55 29.83
CA TYR A 539 -12.96 12.87 28.69
C TYR A 539 -14.19 11.95 28.67
N ARG A 540 -15.26 12.28 29.41
CA ARG A 540 -16.65 12.18 28.92
C ARG A 540 -17.68 12.77 29.90
N PRO A 541 -18.71 13.49 29.41
CA PRO A 541 -19.70 14.15 30.24
C PRO A 541 -20.84 13.20 30.62
N ALA A 542 -21.48 13.58 31.72
CA ALA A 542 -22.62 12.92 32.37
C ALA A 542 -23.83 12.76 31.44
N VAL A 543 -24.49 11.60 31.54
CA VAL A 543 -25.91 11.45 31.23
C VAL A 543 -26.53 10.54 32.28
N ALA A 544 -27.41 11.10 33.10
CA ALA A 544 -28.24 10.38 34.05
C ALA A 544 -29.47 9.81 33.35
N SER A 545 -29.88 8.58 33.70
CA SER A 545 -31.30 8.22 33.74
C SER A 545 -31.56 6.94 34.53
N THR A 546 -32.30 7.13 35.62
CA THR A 546 -33.41 6.29 36.13
C THR A 546 -33.21 4.78 36.24
N TYR A 547 -33.26 4.26 37.47
CA TYR A 547 -34.07 3.08 37.73
C TYR A 547 -34.74 3.14 39.11
N VAL A 548 -35.95 2.62 39.10
CA VAL A 548 -36.99 2.53 40.12
C VAL A 548 -36.48 1.85 41.39
N SER A 549 -36.72 2.47 42.55
CA SER A 549 -36.65 1.82 43.85
C SER A 549 -38.06 1.55 44.38
N SER A 550 -38.38 0.27 44.40
CA SER A 550 -39.44 -0.35 45.19
C SER A 550 -39.22 -0.08 46.68
N VAL A 551 -40.27 0.35 47.38
CA VAL A 551 -40.37 0.24 48.84
C VAL A 551 -41.36 -0.88 49.14
N ARG A 552 -40.83 -1.94 49.76
CA ARG A 552 -41.60 -3.04 50.34
C ARG A 552 -42.02 -2.68 51.77
N SER A 553 -43.25 -3.05 52.08
CA SER A 553 -43.74 -3.56 53.37
C SER A 553 -44.05 -2.56 54.48
N SER A 554 -45.33 -2.46 54.86
CA SER A 554 -45.82 -3.18 56.04
C SER A 554 -47.33 -2.95 56.26
N LYS A 555 -48.02 -4.02 56.71
CA LYS A 555 -49.18 -4.05 57.63
C LYS A 555 -50.42 -3.22 57.19
N GLY A 556 -51.61 -3.75 57.01
CA GLY A 556 -52.29 -4.88 57.64
C GLY A 556 -53.73 -4.42 57.95
N ALA A 557 -54.67 -5.36 57.90
CA ALA A 557 -56.05 -5.31 58.38
C ALA A 557 -57.02 -4.22 57.86
N ASP A 558 -58.21 -4.74 57.53
CA ASP A 558 -59.55 -4.16 57.31
C ASP A 558 -59.85 -3.26 56.09
#